data_AF-A0A1M3FZM0-F1
#
_entry.id   AF-A0A1M3FZM0-F1
#
_cell.length_a   1.000
_cell.length_b   1.000
_cell.length_c   1.000
_cell.angle_alpha   90.00
_cell.angle_beta   90.00
_cell.angle_gamma   90.00
#
_symmetry.space_group_name_H-M   'P 1'
#
loop_
_entity.id
_entity.type
_entity.pdbx_description
1 polymer ?
#
loop_
_entity_poly.entity_id
_entity_poly.type
_entity_poly.pdbx_seq_one_letter_code
_entity_poly.pdbx_strand_id
1 'polypeptide(L)'
;MSNQSTRRNFIRKMATGVAGMALAPEVMGAAGGNNRIEELSRNNKYGPADTIRLALIGAGGMGLADANTAITVPGVKLVAVCDLYEGRLADARKIYGNDIFTTRDYKEILQRKDIDAVIVATPDHWHKDISIDAMNAGKAVYCEKPMVHDVSEGAAVVEAQNRNKVVFQVGSQGLSSLGNEKAKELLAAGAIGKLNYAEGFWARNSPEGAWQYRIPEDGNDKTVDWKRFLNKYPQIPFDAKRFFRWRCYKDYGTGVSGDLFVHLFSSLHFITNSKGPQKIMAMGGLRFWKDGREVPDVLMGMFDYAETPEHPAFNLSLRVNFVDGTADSTYLRLVGNEGSMNVEWDRVTLTRNKAYAATDDPLLATKLNKDNPLNYERKKMLPPDTTVFNVEKGYKGAHFDHFFNFFTAIREKKLSVEDALFGYRAAAPALLCNDSYFTNKPVLWDPVKLKVVS
;
A
#
# COMPACT_ATOMS: atom_id res chain seq x y z
N MET A 1 70.07 41.85 -17.62
CA MET A 1 70.61 41.33 -16.34
C MET A 1 69.42 40.82 -15.55
N SER A 2 69.31 39.59 -15.04
CA SER A 2 70.18 38.42 -15.00
C SER A 2 69.27 37.19 -14.96
N ASN A 3 69.74 36.15 -15.64
CA ASN A 3 69.21 34.79 -15.62
C ASN A 3 69.46 34.14 -14.24
N GLN A 4 68.59 33.20 -13.84
CA GLN A 4 68.83 32.04 -12.95
C GLN A 4 67.76 31.85 -11.88
N SER A 5 66.82 30.93 -12.14
CA SER A 5 66.50 29.84 -11.22
C SER A 5 65.53 28.87 -11.91
N THR A 6 66.13 28.01 -12.72
CA THR A 6 65.56 26.75 -13.21
C THR A 6 65.09 25.85 -12.06
N ARG A 7 63.94 25.18 -12.30
CA ARG A 7 63.73 23.74 -12.01
C ARG A 7 63.86 23.29 -10.55
N ARG A 8 62.78 23.45 -9.79
CA ARG A 8 62.22 22.53 -8.77
C ARG A 8 61.03 23.27 -8.13
N ASN A 9 59.85 23.24 -8.74
CA ASN A 9 58.75 22.42 -8.22
C ASN A 9 57.80 22.01 -9.35
N PHE A 10 58.34 21.19 -10.24
CA PHE A 10 57.56 20.16 -10.93
C PHE A 10 56.90 19.30 -9.82
N ILE A 11 55.57 19.12 -9.86
CA ILE A 11 54.70 18.46 -8.86
C ILE A 11 54.13 19.40 -7.77
N ARG A 12 53.22 20.30 -8.16
CA ARG A 12 51.98 20.62 -7.41
C ARG A 12 51.12 21.58 -8.24
N LYS A 13 49.85 21.20 -8.49
CA LYS A 13 48.75 21.93 -9.17
C LYS A 13 48.49 21.57 -10.64
N MET A 14 47.95 20.37 -10.85
CA MET A 14 47.10 20.02 -12.00
C MET A 14 46.06 18.98 -11.50
N ALA A 15 45.04 19.47 -10.80
CA ALA A 15 43.79 18.76 -10.52
C ALA A 15 42.83 19.74 -9.84
N THR A 16 42.12 20.56 -10.62
CA THR A 16 40.75 21.08 -10.33
C THR A 16 40.41 22.20 -11.33
N GLY A 17 39.29 22.04 -12.04
CA GLY A 17 38.62 23.12 -12.77
C GLY A 17 38.52 22.93 -14.28
N VAL A 18 37.62 22.06 -14.75
CA VAL A 18 37.05 22.20 -16.09
C VAL A 18 35.81 23.08 -15.97
N ALA A 19 35.82 24.13 -16.77
CA ALA A 19 34.89 25.25 -16.82
C ALA A 19 33.57 24.91 -17.51
N GLY A 20 32.53 25.67 -17.16
CA GLY A 20 31.19 25.57 -17.73
C GLY A 20 31.05 26.10 -19.15
N MET A 21 29.91 25.76 -19.78
CA MET A 21 29.35 26.43 -20.94
C MET A 21 27.87 26.74 -20.71
N ALA A 22 27.61 28.05 -20.63
CA ALA A 22 26.43 28.84 -20.98
C ALA A 22 25.07 28.14 -21.19
N LEU A 23 24.10 28.48 -20.32
CA LEU A 23 22.67 28.47 -20.65
C LEU A 23 22.27 29.88 -21.10
N ALA A 24 21.89 30.04 -22.36
CA ALA A 24 21.25 31.27 -22.85
C ALA A 24 19.74 31.24 -22.49
N PRO A 25 19.11 32.39 -22.18
CA PRO A 25 17.70 32.47 -21.86
C PRO A 25 16.87 32.76 -23.12
N GLU A 26 15.85 31.96 -23.39
CA GLU A 26 14.71 32.40 -24.22
C GLU A 26 13.50 32.61 -23.34
N VAL A 27 13.14 33.88 -23.19
CA VAL A 27 11.87 34.36 -22.66
C VAL A 27 11.13 35.00 -23.82
N MET A 28 10.03 34.39 -24.29
CA MET A 28 8.73 35.05 -24.48
C MET A 28 7.70 34.13 -25.13
N GLY A 29 6.52 34.08 -24.51
CA GLY A 29 5.33 33.44 -25.07
C GLY A 29 4.24 33.17 -24.03
N ALA A 30 3.79 34.20 -23.30
CA ALA A 30 2.64 34.10 -22.41
C ALA A 30 1.33 34.34 -23.18
N ALA A 31 0.42 33.35 -23.20
CA ALA A 31 -1.04 33.54 -23.24
C ALA A 31 -1.76 32.18 -23.29
N GLY A 32 -2.12 31.65 -22.12
CA GLY A 32 -2.97 30.47 -21.96
C GLY A 32 -2.92 30.04 -20.50
N GLY A 33 -4.07 29.96 -19.81
CA GLY A 33 -4.14 29.65 -18.38
C GLY A 33 -3.38 28.36 -18.04
N ASN A 34 -2.27 28.50 -17.33
CA ASN A 34 -1.38 27.39 -16.95
C ASN A 34 -2.00 26.56 -15.83
N ASN A 35 -2.83 25.59 -16.17
CA ASN A 35 -2.82 24.34 -15.43
C ASN A 35 -1.54 23.61 -15.83
N ARG A 36 -0.48 23.67 -15.01
CA ARG A 36 0.72 22.83 -15.23
C ARG A 36 0.30 21.37 -15.04
N ILE A 37 0.21 20.63 -16.14
CA ILE A 37 0.03 19.18 -16.17
C ILE A 37 1.41 18.60 -16.48
N GLU A 38 2.03 17.94 -15.51
CA GLU A 38 3.23 17.13 -15.73
C GLU A 38 2.78 15.67 -15.89
N GLU A 39 3.07 15.06 -17.05
CA GLU A 39 2.76 13.65 -17.34
C GLU A 39 3.82 12.72 -16.75
N LEU A 40 3.39 11.69 -16.04
CA LEU A 40 4.26 10.65 -15.48
C LEU A 40 4.35 9.46 -16.45
N SER A 41 5.54 9.13 -16.99
CA SER A 41 5.71 8.05 -17.99
C SER A 41 6.61 6.88 -17.59
N ARG A 42 6.29 5.64 -17.99
CA ARG A 42 7.13 4.43 -17.81
C ARG A 42 7.40 3.66 -19.11
N ASN A 43 8.67 3.52 -19.50
CA ASN A 43 9.11 2.74 -20.67
C ASN A 43 10.03 1.57 -20.27
N ASN A 44 9.51 0.32 -20.22
CA ASN A 44 10.34 -0.87 -19.96
C ASN A 44 10.09 -1.98 -21.02
N LYS A 45 11.16 -2.63 -21.50
CA LYS A 45 11.13 -3.74 -22.49
C LYS A 45 11.72 -5.03 -21.90
N TYR A 46 11.04 -6.17 -22.08
CA TYR A 46 11.60 -7.51 -21.81
C TYR A 46 11.32 -8.47 -22.97
N GLY A 47 12.25 -9.39 -23.23
CA GLY A 47 12.19 -10.38 -24.30
C GLY A 47 11.63 -11.75 -23.87
N PRO A 48 11.35 -12.67 -24.82
CA PRO A 48 10.74 -13.98 -24.56
C PRO A 48 11.59 -14.98 -23.74
N ALA A 49 12.88 -14.72 -23.55
CA ALA A 49 13.82 -15.65 -22.91
C ALA A 49 13.63 -15.80 -21.38
N ASP A 50 12.89 -14.88 -20.73
CA ASP A 50 12.71 -14.83 -19.28
C ASP A 50 11.24 -15.07 -18.86
N THR A 51 10.67 -16.18 -19.34
CA THR A 51 9.29 -16.56 -18.99
C THR A 51 9.22 -17.04 -17.54
N ILE A 52 8.44 -16.34 -16.71
CA ILE A 52 8.11 -16.71 -15.33
C ILE A 52 6.86 -17.59 -15.34
N ARG A 53 6.96 -18.79 -14.80
CA ARG A 53 5.84 -19.72 -14.59
C ARG A 53 5.23 -19.48 -13.22
N LEU A 54 4.01 -18.96 -13.23
CA LEU A 54 3.26 -18.53 -12.07
C LEU A 54 2.20 -19.57 -11.69
N ALA A 55 1.95 -19.72 -10.39
CA ALA A 55 0.80 -20.45 -9.90
C ALA A 55 -0.06 -19.60 -8.97
N LEU A 56 -1.37 -19.85 -8.97
CA LEU A 56 -2.34 -19.18 -8.11
C LEU A 56 -2.78 -20.12 -6.99
N ILE A 57 -2.68 -19.69 -5.74
CA ILE A 57 -3.18 -20.39 -4.56
C ILE A 57 -4.27 -19.52 -3.92
N GLY A 58 -5.53 -19.92 -4.08
CA GLY A 58 -6.72 -19.13 -3.75
C GLY A 58 -7.29 -18.45 -5.00
N ALA A 59 -8.21 -19.11 -5.70
CA ALA A 59 -8.85 -18.62 -6.93
C ALA A 59 -10.20 -17.93 -6.66
N GLY A 60 -10.27 -17.17 -5.57
CA GLY A 60 -11.40 -16.29 -5.26
C GLY A 60 -11.38 -15.00 -6.08
N GLY A 61 -12.26 -14.05 -5.74
CA GLY A 61 -12.39 -12.79 -6.49
C GLY A 61 -11.09 -12.02 -6.68
N MET A 62 -10.35 -11.76 -5.58
CA MET A 62 -9.06 -11.04 -5.67
C MET A 62 -7.98 -11.88 -6.35
N GLY A 63 -7.84 -13.16 -6.00
CA GLY A 63 -6.85 -14.04 -6.63
C GLY A 63 -7.01 -14.18 -8.15
N LEU A 64 -8.26 -14.19 -8.65
CA LEU A 64 -8.52 -14.13 -10.09
C LEU A 64 -8.19 -12.76 -10.69
N ALA A 65 -8.51 -11.66 -10.01
CA ALA A 65 -8.14 -10.32 -10.48
C ALA A 65 -6.61 -10.14 -10.56
N ASP A 66 -5.90 -10.64 -9.56
CA ASP A 66 -4.45 -10.67 -9.48
C ASP A 66 -3.84 -11.52 -10.58
N ALA A 67 -4.29 -12.78 -10.74
CA ALA A 67 -3.80 -13.66 -11.79
C ALA A 67 -4.06 -13.10 -13.19
N ASN A 68 -5.25 -12.55 -13.44
CA ASN A 68 -5.60 -11.92 -14.71
C ASN A 68 -4.72 -10.70 -15.01
N THR A 69 -4.39 -9.89 -13.99
CA THR A 69 -3.47 -8.77 -14.17
C THR A 69 -2.04 -9.27 -14.42
N ALA A 70 -1.57 -10.23 -13.62
CA ALA A 70 -0.22 -10.77 -13.67
C ALA A 70 0.13 -11.34 -15.06
N ILE A 71 -0.79 -12.07 -15.71
CA ILE A 71 -0.56 -12.64 -17.05
C ILE A 71 -0.54 -11.60 -18.17
N THR A 72 -0.96 -10.35 -17.91
CA THR A 72 -0.77 -9.25 -18.87
C THR A 72 0.65 -8.70 -18.87
N VAL A 73 1.45 -9.01 -17.84
CA VAL A 73 2.87 -8.65 -17.79
C VAL A 73 3.64 -9.53 -18.79
N PRO A 74 4.42 -8.96 -19.72
CA PRO A 74 5.17 -9.73 -20.70
C PRO A 74 6.08 -10.78 -20.04
N GLY A 75 6.09 -11.99 -20.62
CA GLY A 75 6.92 -13.10 -20.11
C GLY A 75 6.41 -13.71 -18.81
N VAL A 76 5.09 -13.72 -18.58
CA VAL A 76 4.46 -14.40 -17.44
C VAL A 76 3.43 -15.40 -17.97
N LYS A 77 3.44 -16.62 -17.45
CA LYS A 77 2.46 -17.66 -17.78
C LYS A 77 1.91 -18.30 -16.52
N LEU A 78 0.59 -18.31 -16.37
CA LEU A 78 -0.08 -19.08 -15.33
C LEU A 78 -0.08 -20.57 -15.74
N VAL A 79 0.42 -21.45 -14.86
CA VAL A 79 0.56 -22.89 -15.17
C VAL A 79 -0.18 -23.81 -14.18
N ALA A 80 -0.57 -23.28 -13.01
CA ALA A 80 -1.27 -24.04 -11.99
C ALA A 80 -2.21 -23.16 -11.15
N VAL A 81 -3.30 -23.76 -10.69
CA VAL A 81 -4.28 -23.14 -9.79
C VAL A 81 -4.62 -24.09 -8.64
N CYS A 82 -4.65 -23.57 -7.42
CA CYS A 82 -5.10 -24.28 -6.22
C CYS A 82 -6.26 -23.53 -5.57
N ASP A 83 -7.34 -24.24 -5.25
CA ASP A 83 -8.45 -23.73 -4.45
C ASP A 83 -9.13 -24.91 -3.74
N LEU A 84 -9.76 -24.65 -2.60
CA LEU A 84 -10.44 -25.68 -1.82
C LEU A 84 -11.86 -25.96 -2.31
N TYR A 85 -12.40 -25.12 -3.20
CA TYR A 85 -13.74 -25.27 -3.77
C TYR A 85 -13.69 -25.69 -5.25
N GLU A 86 -14.38 -26.77 -5.58
CA GLU A 86 -14.40 -27.37 -6.92
C GLU A 86 -14.83 -26.41 -8.02
N GLY A 87 -15.86 -25.60 -7.76
CA GLY A 87 -16.39 -24.66 -8.75
C GLY A 87 -15.32 -23.69 -9.25
N ARG A 88 -14.45 -23.21 -8.35
CA ARG A 88 -13.32 -22.32 -8.72
C ARG A 88 -12.25 -23.03 -9.54
N LEU A 89 -12.00 -24.33 -9.30
CA LEU A 89 -11.08 -25.11 -10.12
C LEU A 89 -11.66 -25.36 -11.52
N ALA A 90 -12.96 -25.64 -11.62
CA ALA A 90 -13.65 -25.78 -12.89
C ALA A 90 -13.63 -24.47 -13.68
N ASP A 91 -13.86 -23.34 -13.02
CA ASP A 91 -13.80 -22.02 -13.66
C ASP A 91 -12.37 -21.66 -14.11
N ALA A 92 -11.34 -22.01 -13.32
CA ALA A 92 -9.96 -21.83 -13.74
C ALA A 92 -9.63 -22.56 -15.04
N ARG A 93 -10.14 -23.79 -15.25
CA ARG A 93 -9.97 -24.52 -16.52
C ARG A 93 -10.68 -23.85 -17.69
N LYS A 94 -11.87 -23.27 -17.45
CA LYS A 94 -12.60 -22.52 -18.48
C LYS A 94 -11.88 -21.23 -18.88
N ILE A 95 -11.31 -20.52 -17.91
CA ILE A 95 -10.67 -19.21 -18.12
C ILE A 95 -9.27 -19.37 -18.74
N TYR A 96 -8.46 -20.29 -18.22
CA TYR A 96 -7.04 -20.39 -18.54
C TYR A 96 -6.67 -21.58 -19.44
N GLY A 97 -7.64 -22.43 -19.80
CA GLY A 97 -7.44 -23.61 -20.63
C GLY A 97 -7.55 -24.91 -19.85
N ASN A 98 -8.07 -25.95 -20.52
CA ASN A 98 -8.33 -27.25 -19.89
C ASN A 98 -7.06 -27.98 -19.43
N ASP A 99 -5.90 -27.64 -20.00
CA ASP A 99 -4.59 -28.19 -19.70
C ASP A 99 -3.96 -27.60 -18.43
N ILE A 100 -4.53 -26.53 -17.86
CA ILE A 100 -4.02 -25.96 -16.60
C ILE A 100 -4.08 -27.00 -15.48
N PHE A 101 -3.00 -27.10 -14.71
CA PHE A 101 -2.98 -27.97 -13.55
C PHE A 101 -3.85 -27.38 -12.44
N THR A 102 -4.80 -28.16 -11.93
CA THR A 102 -5.63 -27.73 -10.80
C THR A 102 -5.50 -28.73 -9.65
N THR A 103 -5.44 -28.23 -8.42
CA THR A 103 -5.41 -29.08 -7.23
C THR A 103 -6.17 -28.44 -6.06
N ARG A 104 -6.54 -29.23 -5.05
CA ARG A 104 -6.98 -28.70 -3.75
C ARG A 104 -5.85 -28.64 -2.73
N ASP A 105 -4.65 -29.11 -3.07
CA ASP A 105 -3.49 -29.14 -2.18
C ASP A 105 -2.37 -28.24 -2.70
N TYR A 106 -2.12 -27.11 -2.03
CA TYR A 106 -1.06 -26.21 -2.45
C TYR A 106 0.33 -26.87 -2.38
N LYS A 107 0.52 -27.93 -1.59
CA LYS A 107 1.82 -28.62 -1.51
C LYS A 107 2.18 -29.31 -2.83
N GLU A 108 1.20 -29.74 -3.62
CA GLU A 108 1.43 -30.27 -4.97
C GLU A 108 1.98 -29.18 -5.90
N ILE A 109 1.52 -27.93 -5.76
CA ILE A 109 2.08 -26.77 -6.47
C ILE A 109 3.54 -26.53 -6.03
N LEU A 110 3.83 -26.61 -4.74
CA LEU A 110 5.18 -26.35 -4.23
C LEU A 110 6.20 -27.42 -4.66
N GLN A 111 5.77 -28.68 -4.81
CA GLN A 111 6.62 -29.78 -5.27
C GLN A 111 7.00 -29.70 -6.76
N ARG A 112 6.27 -28.91 -7.56
CA ARG A 112 6.54 -28.72 -8.98
C ARG A 112 7.76 -27.83 -9.22
N LYS A 113 8.81 -28.42 -9.80
CA LYS A 113 10.08 -27.72 -10.11
C LYS A 113 9.98 -26.71 -11.24
N ASP A 114 8.94 -26.78 -12.06
CA ASP A 114 8.72 -25.86 -13.17
C ASP A 114 8.05 -24.55 -12.75
N ILE A 115 7.55 -24.42 -11.53
CA ILE A 115 6.89 -23.19 -11.05
C ILE A 115 7.94 -22.29 -10.41
N ASP A 116 8.03 -21.03 -10.84
CA ASP A 116 9.01 -20.05 -10.37
C ASP A 116 8.47 -19.18 -9.22
N ALA A 117 7.17 -18.85 -9.30
CA ALA A 117 6.52 -17.94 -8.35
C ALA A 117 5.07 -18.37 -8.05
N VAL A 118 4.56 -17.95 -6.89
CA VAL A 118 3.16 -18.17 -6.48
C VAL A 118 2.49 -16.86 -6.08
N ILE A 119 1.20 -16.72 -6.42
CA ILE A 119 0.26 -15.79 -5.79
C ILE A 119 -0.44 -16.54 -4.66
N VAL A 120 -0.40 -15.99 -3.45
CA VAL A 120 -1.13 -16.47 -2.27
C VAL A 120 -2.28 -15.49 -2.01
N ALA A 121 -3.48 -15.85 -2.45
CA ALA A 121 -4.71 -15.07 -2.35
C ALA A 121 -5.82 -15.87 -1.63
N THR A 122 -5.43 -16.52 -0.54
CA THR A 122 -6.31 -17.32 0.33
C THR A 122 -7.01 -16.43 1.36
N PRO A 123 -7.84 -16.98 2.27
CA PRO A 123 -8.16 -16.29 3.51
C PRO A 123 -6.91 -15.96 4.34
N ASP A 124 -6.99 -14.91 5.16
CA ASP A 124 -5.83 -14.33 5.87
C ASP A 124 -5.11 -15.35 6.75
N HIS A 125 -5.85 -16.26 7.41
CA HIS A 125 -5.30 -17.28 8.31
C HIS A 125 -4.35 -18.29 7.66
N TRP A 126 -4.31 -18.32 6.33
CA TRP A 126 -3.42 -19.19 5.55
C TRP A 126 -2.18 -18.49 5.02
N HIS A 127 -2.15 -17.15 5.01
CA HIS A 127 -1.10 -16.37 4.35
C HIS A 127 0.31 -16.71 4.86
N LYS A 128 0.50 -16.75 6.19
CA LYS A 128 1.79 -17.07 6.80
C LYS A 128 2.28 -18.46 6.40
N ASP A 129 1.46 -19.49 6.62
CA ASP A 129 1.89 -20.89 6.46
C ASP A 129 2.22 -21.18 4.98
N ILE A 130 1.37 -20.76 4.05
CA ILE A 130 1.58 -20.98 2.61
C ILE A 130 2.80 -20.18 2.12
N SER A 131 2.95 -18.93 2.56
CA SER A 131 4.09 -18.10 2.17
C SER A 131 5.42 -18.68 2.63
N ILE A 132 5.51 -19.12 3.89
CA ILE A 132 6.73 -19.73 4.43
C ILE A 132 7.05 -21.03 3.69
N ASP A 133 6.06 -21.89 3.45
CA ASP A 133 6.24 -23.14 2.72
C ASP A 133 6.70 -22.88 1.27
N ALA A 134 6.12 -21.88 0.60
CA ALA A 134 6.51 -21.51 -0.76
C ALA A 134 7.94 -20.97 -0.83
N MET A 135 8.33 -20.11 0.11
CA MET A 135 9.70 -19.61 0.19
C MET A 135 10.71 -20.73 0.49
N ASN A 136 10.37 -21.66 1.39
CA ASN A 136 11.19 -22.83 1.69
C ASN A 136 11.33 -23.78 0.49
N ALA A 137 10.32 -23.83 -0.39
CA ALA A 137 10.38 -24.52 -1.67
C ALA A 137 11.14 -23.75 -2.76
N GLY A 138 11.77 -22.61 -2.42
CA GLY A 138 12.55 -21.78 -3.33
C GLY A 138 11.72 -20.95 -4.30
N LYS A 139 10.43 -20.75 -4.04
CA LYS A 139 9.52 -20.00 -4.93
C LYS A 139 9.47 -18.53 -4.52
N ALA A 140 9.40 -17.64 -5.49
CA ALA A 140 9.04 -16.25 -5.21
C ALA A 140 7.56 -16.17 -4.80
N VAL A 141 7.22 -15.25 -3.90
CA VAL A 141 5.88 -15.17 -3.30
C VAL A 141 5.31 -13.77 -3.46
N TYR A 142 4.16 -13.69 -4.11
CA TYR A 142 3.25 -12.57 -3.99
C TYR A 142 2.17 -12.98 -2.99
N CYS A 143 2.05 -12.29 -1.86
CA CYS A 143 1.08 -12.61 -0.82
C CYS A 143 0.08 -11.46 -0.70
N GLU A 144 -1.20 -11.75 -0.91
CA GLU A 144 -2.24 -10.72 -0.73
C GLU A 144 -2.23 -10.15 0.69
N LYS A 145 -2.68 -8.91 0.79
CA LYS A 145 -2.76 -8.20 2.06
C LYS A 145 -3.99 -8.68 2.88
N PRO A 146 -3.90 -8.62 4.22
CA PRO A 146 -2.67 -8.42 5.00
C PRO A 146 -1.83 -9.70 4.98
N MET A 147 -0.49 -9.57 4.97
CA MET A 147 0.41 -10.73 4.82
C MET A 147 0.35 -11.78 5.96
N VAL A 148 -0.29 -11.42 7.09
CA VAL A 148 -0.47 -12.29 8.26
C VAL A 148 -1.83 -12.02 8.91
N HIS A 149 -2.36 -13.02 9.61
CA HIS A 149 -3.65 -12.94 10.30
C HIS A 149 -3.52 -12.36 11.72
N ASP A 150 -2.39 -12.62 12.37
CA ASP A 150 -2.08 -12.12 13.71
C ASP A 150 -0.72 -11.41 13.73
N VAL A 151 -0.59 -10.37 14.57
CA VAL A 151 0.65 -9.57 14.64
C VAL A 151 1.86 -10.41 15.06
N SER A 152 1.68 -11.48 15.85
CA SER A 152 2.74 -12.39 16.30
C SER A 152 3.34 -13.23 15.17
N GLU A 153 2.66 -13.31 14.03
CA GLU A 153 3.08 -14.15 12.90
C GLU A 153 4.10 -13.49 11.98
N GLY A 154 4.17 -12.15 11.95
CA GLY A 154 4.95 -11.39 10.96
C GLY A 154 6.45 -11.69 10.99
N ALA A 155 7.02 -11.83 12.19
CA ALA A 155 8.46 -12.12 12.35
C ALA A 155 8.89 -13.40 11.63
N ALA A 156 8.06 -14.45 11.69
CA ALA A 156 8.38 -15.73 11.04
C ALA A 156 8.42 -15.61 9.51
N VAL A 157 7.58 -14.76 8.91
CA VAL A 157 7.60 -14.51 7.45
C VAL A 157 8.84 -13.73 7.05
N VAL A 158 9.21 -12.70 7.81
CA VAL A 158 10.44 -11.92 7.59
C VAL A 158 11.68 -12.81 7.69
N GLU A 159 11.76 -13.65 8.72
CA GLU A 159 12.84 -14.62 8.89
C GLU A 159 12.91 -15.62 7.74
N ALA A 160 11.76 -16.12 7.28
CA ALA A 160 11.71 -17.04 6.15
C ALA A 160 12.19 -16.38 4.85
N GLN A 161 11.83 -15.12 4.59
CA GLN A 161 12.36 -14.38 3.44
C GLN A 161 13.88 -14.22 3.53
N ASN A 162 14.38 -13.77 4.68
CA ASN A 162 15.82 -13.56 4.91
C ASN A 162 16.64 -14.84 4.75
N ARG A 163 16.10 -15.98 5.21
CA ARG A 163 16.75 -17.29 5.11
C ARG A 163 16.80 -17.78 3.66
N ASN A 164 15.68 -17.73 2.95
CA ASN A 164 15.55 -18.34 1.62
C ASN A 164 16.07 -17.42 0.49
N LYS A 165 16.17 -16.11 0.74
CA LYS A 165 16.65 -15.10 -0.23
C LYS A 165 15.85 -15.10 -1.54
N VAL A 166 14.56 -15.42 -1.45
CA VAL A 166 13.61 -15.33 -2.55
C VAL A 166 12.87 -13.99 -2.50
N VAL A 167 12.31 -13.58 -3.63
CA VAL A 167 11.48 -12.38 -3.70
C VAL A 167 10.17 -12.65 -2.96
N PHE A 168 9.82 -11.77 -2.04
CA PHE A 168 8.52 -11.71 -1.39
C PHE A 168 7.96 -10.31 -1.61
N GLN A 169 6.67 -10.22 -1.96
CA GLN A 169 5.95 -8.96 -2.11
C GLN A 169 4.55 -9.08 -1.52
N VAL A 170 4.15 -8.11 -0.70
CA VAL A 170 2.77 -7.99 -0.22
C VAL A 170 1.91 -7.28 -1.25
N GLY A 171 0.67 -7.76 -1.45
CA GLY A 171 -0.28 -7.28 -2.45
C GLY A 171 -1.02 -5.98 -2.12
N SER A 172 -0.34 -4.94 -1.64
CA SER A 172 -0.97 -3.62 -1.46
C SER A 172 -0.79 -2.77 -2.72
N GLN A 173 -1.50 -3.13 -3.79
CA GLN A 173 -1.22 -2.69 -5.16
C GLN A 173 -1.11 -1.16 -5.31
N GLY A 174 -1.93 -0.42 -4.56
CA GLY A 174 -1.91 1.04 -4.53
C GLY A 174 -0.53 1.64 -4.26
N LEU A 175 0.33 0.98 -3.46
CA LEU A 175 1.68 1.46 -3.14
C LEU A 175 2.53 1.69 -4.40
N SER A 176 2.38 0.85 -5.42
CA SER A 176 3.15 0.96 -6.68
C SER A 176 2.60 1.99 -7.67
N SER A 177 1.59 2.75 -7.26
CA SER A 177 0.95 3.74 -8.09
C SER A 177 1.81 4.99 -8.30
N LEU A 178 1.73 5.55 -9.51
CA LEU A 178 2.39 6.82 -9.85
C LEU A 178 1.95 7.98 -8.94
N GLY A 179 0.69 7.97 -8.46
CA GLY A 179 0.23 8.95 -7.49
C GLY A 179 0.98 8.89 -6.16
N ASN A 180 1.23 7.68 -5.63
CA ASN A 180 2.04 7.50 -4.42
C ASN A 180 3.51 7.92 -4.64
N GLU A 181 4.09 7.61 -5.80
CA GLU A 181 5.45 8.05 -6.15
C GLU A 181 5.55 9.58 -6.22
N LYS A 182 4.59 10.25 -6.87
CA LYS A 182 4.58 11.70 -6.94
C LYS A 182 4.34 12.35 -5.58
N ALA A 183 3.47 11.78 -4.74
CA ALA A 183 3.26 12.27 -3.38
C ALA A 183 4.53 12.16 -2.53
N LYS A 184 5.29 11.07 -2.67
CA LYS A 184 6.61 10.90 -2.04
C LYS A 184 7.60 11.98 -2.49
N GLU A 185 7.69 12.21 -3.79
CA GLU A 185 8.55 13.26 -4.37
C GLU A 185 8.18 14.65 -3.83
N LEU A 186 6.89 15.00 -3.84
CA LEU A 186 6.40 16.29 -3.36
C LEU A 186 6.64 16.49 -1.86
N LEU A 187 6.44 15.45 -1.05
CA LEU A 187 6.70 15.52 0.39
C LEU A 187 8.19 15.74 0.65
N ALA A 188 9.07 14.99 -0.03
CA ALA A 188 10.51 15.15 0.07
C ALA A 188 11.00 16.53 -0.41
N ALA A 189 10.32 17.12 -1.40
CA ALA A 189 10.58 18.48 -1.87
C ALA A 189 10.04 19.59 -0.93
N GLY A 190 9.38 19.22 0.17
CA GLY A 190 8.80 20.17 1.13
C GLY A 190 7.55 20.89 0.62
N ALA A 191 6.84 20.31 -0.36
CA ALA A 191 5.71 20.98 -1.03
C ALA A 191 4.56 21.41 -0.09
N ILE A 192 4.41 20.73 1.05
CA ILE A 192 3.42 21.02 2.09
C ILE A 192 4.05 21.50 3.42
N GLY A 193 5.35 21.78 3.43
CA GLY A 193 6.12 22.06 4.64
C GLY A 193 6.26 20.82 5.54
N LYS A 194 6.21 21.00 6.86
CA LYS A 194 6.25 19.94 7.86
C LYS A 194 4.88 19.27 7.99
N LEU A 195 4.82 17.98 7.65
CA LEU A 195 3.68 17.10 7.93
C LEU A 195 3.31 17.17 9.42
N ASN A 196 2.02 17.32 9.72
CA ASN A 196 1.51 17.30 11.09
C ASN A 196 0.27 16.42 11.26
N TYR A 197 -0.42 16.13 10.15
CA TYR A 197 -1.63 15.31 10.16
C TYR A 197 -1.81 14.56 8.85
N ALA A 198 -2.37 13.36 8.94
CA ALA A 198 -2.86 12.60 7.80
C ALA A 198 -4.25 12.06 8.09
N GLU A 199 -5.05 11.91 7.04
CA GLU A 199 -6.36 11.28 7.13
C GLU A 199 -6.59 10.39 5.92
N GLY A 200 -7.37 9.32 6.11
CA GLY A 200 -7.78 8.49 5.00
C GLY A 200 -9.04 7.71 5.27
N PHE A 201 -9.69 7.26 4.20
CA PHE A 201 -10.87 6.42 4.34
C PHE A 201 -11.08 5.44 3.19
N TRP A 202 -11.86 4.43 3.50
CA TRP A 202 -12.50 3.56 2.51
C TRP A 202 -14.01 3.58 2.70
N ALA A 203 -14.72 4.02 1.66
CA ALA A 203 -16.18 4.01 1.61
C ALA A 203 -16.66 2.88 0.70
N ARG A 204 -17.69 2.15 1.12
CA ARG A 204 -18.41 1.16 0.30
C ARG A 204 -19.91 1.35 0.49
N ASN A 205 -20.68 0.93 -0.50
CA ASN A 205 -22.14 0.93 -0.42
C ASN A 205 -22.78 -0.16 -1.28
N SER A 206 -22.24 -1.38 -1.18
CA SER A 206 -22.74 -2.55 -1.90
C SER A 206 -22.64 -3.79 -1.03
N PRO A 207 -23.51 -4.80 -1.26
CA PRO A 207 -23.38 -6.10 -0.60
C PRO A 207 -21.97 -6.69 -0.75
N GLU A 208 -21.42 -6.68 -1.96
CA GLU A 208 -20.08 -7.20 -2.25
C GLU A 208 -18.99 -6.44 -1.50
N GLY A 209 -19.09 -5.10 -1.47
CA GLY A 209 -18.17 -4.24 -0.71
C GLY A 209 -18.24 -4.46 0.80
N ALA A 210 -19.37 -4.98 1.30
CA ALA A 210 -19.59 -5.36 2.69
C ALA A 210 -19.44 -6.88 2.93
N TRP A 211 -18.82 -7.60 2.00
CA TRP A 211 -18.53 -9.04 2.04
C TRP A 211 -19.76 -9.97 2.07
N GLN A 212 -20.89 -9.49 1.57
CA GLN A 212 -22.12 -10.26 1.39
C GLN A 212 -22.20 -10.90 0.00
N TYR A 213 -21.17 -11.66 -0.36
CA TYR A 213 -21.13 -12.35 -1.65
C TYR A 213 -22.26 -13.37 -1.79
N ARG A 214 -22.75 -13.57 -3.02
CA ARG A 214 -23.61 -14.72 -3.33
C ARG A 214 -22.83 -16.00 -3.07
N ILE A 215 -23.44 -16.90 -2.31
CA ILE A 215 -22.90 -18.24 -2.08
C ILE A 215 -23.35 -19.13 -3.25
N PRO A 216 -22.44 -19.84 -3.93
CA PRO A 216 -22.79 -20.78 -5.00
C PRO A 216 -23.76 -21.85 -4.52
N GLU A 217 -24.69 -22.25 -5.39
CA GLU A 217 -25.73 -23.26 -5.06
C GLU A 217 -25.12 -24.64 -4.76
N ASP A 218 -24.02 -24.97 -5.43
CA ASP A 218 -23.23 -26.19 -5.20
C ASP A 218 -22.19 -26.01 -4.08
N GLY A 219 -22.12 -24.87 -3.39
CA GLY A 219 -21.17 -24.60 -2.31
C GLY A 219 -21.53 -25.35 -1.02
N ASN A 220 -21.09 -26.61 -0.90
CA ASN A 220 -21.40 -27.51 0.21
C ASN A 220 -20.18 -28.35 0.63
N ASP A 221 -20.35 -29.21 1.64
CA ASP A 221 -19.31 -30.06 2.23
C ASP A 221 -18.72 -31.12 1.28
N LYS A 222 -19.34 -31.36 0.12
CA LYS A 222 -18.82 -32.26 -0.93
C LYS A 222 -17.91 -31.53 -1.92
N THR A 223 -18.24 -30.28 -2.24
CA THR A 223 -17.50 -29.47 -3.22
C THR A 223 -16.42 -28.60 -2.58
N VAL A 224 -16.46 -28.42 -1.26
CA VAL A 224 -15.48 -27.66 -0.47
C VAL A 224 -14.68 -28.60 0.42
N ASP A 225 -13.35 -28.53 0.35
CA ASP A 225 -12.47 -29.17 1.32
C ASP A 225 -12.44 -28.39 2.65
N TRP A 226 -13.50 -28.57 3.44
CA TRP A 226 -13.73 -27.85 4.69
C TRP A 226 -12.71 -28.19 5.77
N LYS A 227 -12.34 -29.47 5.88
CA LYS A 227 -11.33 -29.95 6.84
C LYS A 227 -10.00 -29.24 6.60
N ARG A 228 -9.58 -29.14 5.33
CA ARG A 228 -8.38 -28.39 4.97
C ARG A 228 -8.57 -26.91 5.26
N PHE A 229 -9.69 -26.29 4.87
CA PHE A 229 -9.93 -24.86 5.14
C PHE A 229 -9.70 -24.48 6.61
N LEU A 230 -10.23 -25.31 7.54
CA LEU A 230 -10.06 -25.12 8.97
C LEU A 230 -8.63 -25.32 9.45
N ASN A 231 -7.81 -26.13 8.78
CA ASN A 231 -6.40 -26.33 9.11
C ASN A 231 -6.17 -26.66 10.60
N LYS A 232 -5.58 -25.71 11.34
CA LYS A 232 -5.28 -25.76 12.78
C LYS A 232 -6.42 -25.28 13.68
N TYR A 233 -7.48 -24.71 13.10
CA TYR A 233 -8.64 -24.20 13.82
C TYR A 233 -9.61 -25.33 14.21
N PRO A 234 -10.48 -25.10 15.22
CA PRO A 234 -11.43 -26.11 15.69
C PRO A 234 -12.25 -26.73 14.55
N GLN A 235 -12.33 -28.06 14.55
CA GLN A 235 -13.04 -28.83 13.54
C GLN A 235 -14.55 -28.77 13.80
N ILE A 236 -15.22 -27.76 13.22
CA ILE A 236 -16.67 -27.54 13.32
C ILE A 236 -17.40 -28.05 12.07
N PRO A 237 -18.73 -28.26 12.12
CA PRO A 237 -19.52 -28.59 10.93
C PRO A 237 -19.36 -27.55 9.82
N PHE A 238 -19.56 -27.97 8.56
CA PHE A 238 -19.46 -27.07 7.41
C PHE A 238 -20.43 -25.90 7.53
N ASP A 239 -19.92 -24.70 7.31
CA ASP A 239 -20.70 -23.46 7.23
C ASP A 239 -20.28 -22.69 5.97
N ALA A 240 -21.19 -22.61 5.01
CA ALA A 240 -20.97 -21.94 3.74
C ALA A 240 -20.67 -20.44 3.93
N LYS A 241 -21.26 -19.76 4.92
CA LYS A 241 -20.96 -18.36 5.19
C LYS A 241 -19.52 -18.20 5.69
N ARG A 242 -19.07 -19.09 6.57
CA ARG A 242 -17.68 -19.06 7.08
C ARG A 242 -16.66 -19.32 5.97
N PHE A 243 -16.96 -20.17 5.00
CA PHE A 243 -16.07 -20.40 3.85
C PHE A 243 -16.10 -19.24 2.83
N PHE A 244 -17.28 -18.86 2.35
CA PHE A 244 -17.41 -17.90 1.24
C PHE A 244 -17.35 -16.44 1.68
N ARG A 245 -17.69 -16.13 2.94
CA ARG A 245 -17.70 -14.79 3.53
C ARG A 245 -16.77 -14.72 4.75
N TRP A 246 -15.65 -15.43 4.67
CA TRP A 246 -14.67 -15.59 5.74
C TRP A 246 -14.21 -14.27 6.39
N ARG A 247 -14.17 -13.16 5.64
CA ARG A 247 -13.83 -11.82 6.16
C ARG A 247 -14.74 -11.35 7.31
N CYS A 248 -15.96 -11.88 7.38
CA CYS A 248 -16.93 -11.59 8.45
C CYS A 248 -16.60 -12.26 9.79
N TYR A 249 -15.64 -13.19 9.84
CA TYR A 249 -15.37 -14.05 11.00
C TYR A 249 -13.90 -13.94 11.42
N LYS A 250 -13.67 -13.74 12.72
CA LYS A 250 -12.33 -13.43 13.25
C LYS A 250 -11.36 -14.60 13.14
N ASP A 251 -11.87 -15.82 13.06
CA ASP A 251 -11.05 -17.03 12.94
C ASP A 251 -10.22 -17.04 11.64
N TYR A 252 -10.75 -16.44 10.57
CA TYR A 252 -10.19 -16.57 9.22
C TYR A 252 -9.75 -15.25 8.61
N GLY A 253 -10.43 -14.15 9.01
CA GLY A 253 -10.18 -12.83 8.50
C GLY A 253 -9.76 -11.85 9.58
N THR A 254 -9.15 -10.76 9.12
CA THR A 254 -8.60 -9.68 9.93
C THR A 254 -9.57 -8.50 10.05
N GLY A 255 -10.84 -8.69 9.70
CA GLY A 255 -11.84 -7.62 9.71
C GLY A 255 -11.45 -6.42 8.84
N VAL A 256 -12.08 -5.29 9.13
CA VAL A 256 -12.04 -4.12 8.24
C VAL A 256 -10.67 -3.46 8.20
N SER A 257 -9.99 -3.40 9.36
CA SER A 257 -8.68 -2.78 9.44
C SER A 257 -7.64 -3.54 8.63
N GLY A 258 -7.55 -4.86 8.82
CA GLY A 258 -6.60 -5.68 8.07
C GLY A 258 -6.90 -5.74 6.57
N ASP A 259 -8.18 -5.71 6.16
CA ASP A 259 -8.55 -5.72 4.74
C ASP A 259 -8.34 -4.37 4.03
N LEU A 260 -8.60 -3.24 4.71
CA LEU A 260 -8.68 -1.92 4.07
C LEU A 260 -7.71 -0.87 4.62
N PHE A 261 -7.46 -0.80 5.93
CA PHE A 261 -6.48 0.15 6.47
C PHE A 261 -5.06 -0.18 6.04
N VAL A 262 -4.74 -1.47 5.85
CA VAL A 262 -3.41 -1.89 5.38
C VAL A 262 -2.99 -1.19 4.08
N HIS A 263 -3.91 -0.97 3.14
CA HIS A 263 -3.63 -0.22 1.89
C HIS A 263 -3.20 1.23 2.16
N LEU A 264 -3.86 1.87 3.13
CA LEU A 264 -3.58 3.26 3.52
C LEU A 264 -2.27 3.33 4.32
N PHE A 265 -1.97 2.33 5.15
CA PHE A 265 -0.66 2.21 5.81
C PHE A 265 0.46 2.03 4.80
N SER A 266 0.35 1.10 3.86
CA SER A 266 1.37 0.88 2.83
C SER A 266 1.64 2.16 2.04
N SER A 267 0.60 2.87 1.60
CA SER A 267 0.73 4.14 0.88
C SER A 267 1.40 5.22 1.76
N LEU A 268 0.91 5.43 2.98
CA LEU A 268 1.46 6.43 3.90
C LEU A 268 2.91 6.13 4.27
N HIS A 269 3.24 4.90 4.63
CA HIS A 269 4.59 4.48 5.01
C HIS A 269 5.56 4.59 3.83
N PHE A 270 5.10 4.28 2.61
CA PHE A 270 5.89 4.50 1.41
C PHE A 270 6.19 5.99 1.17
N ILE A 271 5.18 6.86 1.26
CA ILE A 271 5.33 8.31 1.05
C ILE A 271 6.23 8.95 2.10
N THR A 272 6.05 8.57 3.37
CA THR A 272 6.72 9.22 4.51
C THR A 272 8.01 8.53 4.96
N ASN A 273 8.38 7.40 4.34
CA ASN A 273 9.40 6.46 4.85
C ASN A 273 9.17 6.01 6.31
N SER A 274 7.94 6.12 6.82
CA SER A 274 7.65 5.77 8.21
C SER A 274 7.79 4.29 8.47
N LYS A 275 8.21 3.94 9.69
CA LYS A 275 8.25 2.55 10.17
C LYS A 275 6.94 2.11 10.85
N GLY A 276 6.03 3.05 11.13
CA GLY A 276 4.76 2.79 11.80
C GLY A 276 4.50 3.71 13.00
N PRO A 277 3.28 3.68 13.55
CA PRO A 277 2.88 4.49 14.72
C PRO A 277 3.43 3.91 16.02
N GLN A 278 3.35 4.67 17.12
CA GLN A 278 3.70 4.23 18.47
C GLN A 278 2.49 3.95 19.37
N LYS A 279 1.32 4.54 19.03
CA LYS A 279 0.09 4.39 19.80
C LYS A 279 -1.10 4.27 18.86
N ILE A 280 -1.99 3.34 19.17
CA ILE A 280 -3.11 2.94 18.33
C ILE A 280 -4.37 2.89 19.19
N MET A 281 -5.46 3.49 18.69
CA MET A 281 -6.78 3.41 19.32
C MET A 281 -7.87 3.25 18.26
N ALA A 282 -8.86 2.41 18.54
CA ALA A 282 -9.96 2.16 17.61
C ALA A 282 -11.32 2.21 18.28
N MET A 283 -12.33 2.61 17.52
CA MET A 283 -13.73 2.58 17.91
C MET A 283 -14.61 2.26 16.70
N GLY A 284 -15.77 1.64 16.93
CA GLY A 284 -16.63 1.23 15.83
C GLY A 284 -17.78 0.35 16.28
N GLY A 285 -18.31 -0.41 15.35
CA GLY A 285 -19.26 -1.47 15.64
C GLY A 285 -20.13 -1.81 14.45
N LEU A 286 -21.14 -2.64 14.71
CA LEU A 286 -22.20 -2.94 13.75
C LEU A 286 -23.25 -1.83 13.80
N ARG A 287 -23.55 -1.23 12.65
CA ARG A 287 -24.53 -0.15 12.49
C ARG A 287 -25.64 -0.53 11.53
N PHE A 288 -25.36 -1.38 10.55
CA PHE A 288 -26.31 -1.75 9.50
C PHE A 288 -26.33 -3.26 9.22
N TRP A 289 -25.17 -3.88 8.95
CA TRP A 289 -25.07 -5.27 8.54
C TRP A 289 -25.20 -6.24 9.72
N LYS A 290 -26.44 -6.56 10.10
CA LYS A 290 -26.80 -7.47 11.21
C LYS A 290 -26.95 -8.93 10.74
N ASP A 291 -25.95 -9.44 10.03
CA ASP A 291 -25.96 -10.74 9.34
C ASP A 291 -25.26 -11.88 10.10
N GLY A 292 -24.89 -11.63 11.36
CA GLY A 292 -24.16 -12.57 12.22
C GLY A 292 -22.63 -12.48 12.09
N ARG A 293 -22.09 -11.47 11.40
CA ARG A 293 -20.65 -11.19 11.39
C ARG A 293 -20.12 -10.83 12.78
N GLU A 294 -18.83 -11.08 12.99
CA GLU A 294 -18.12 -10.85 14.25
C GLU A 294 -17.26 -9.57 14.25
N VAL A 295 -17.21 -8.88 13.10
CA VAL A 295 -16.37 -7.72 12.82
C VAL A 295 -17.23 -6.50 12.51
N PRO A 296 -16.78 -5.27 12.84
CA PRO A 296 -17.57 -4.06 12.64
C PRO A 296 -17.80 -3.74 11.15
N ASP A 297 -18.88 -3.03 10.84
CA ASP A 297 -19.15 -2.48 9.49
C ASP A 297 -18.82 -0.98 9.39
N VAL A 298 -18.64 -0.32 10.54
CA VAL A 298 -18.08 1.01 10.68
C VAL A 298 -16.94 0.95 11.69
N LEU A 299 -15.74 1.37 11.27
CA LEU A 299 -14.54 1.38 12.11
C LEU A 299 -13.78 2.69 11.92
N MET A 300 -13.34 3.28 13.02
CA MET A 300 -12.45 4.45 13.06
C MET A 300 -11.19 4.08 13.85
N GLY A 301 -10.03 4.38 13.28
CA GLY A 301 -8.72 4.19 13.90
C GLY A 301 -7.99 5.52 14.05
N MET A 302 -7.30 5.70 15.17
CA MET A 302 -6.44 6.84 15.47
C MET A 302 -5.05 6.34 15.78
N PHE A 303 -4.04 6.96 15.16
CA PHE A 303 -2.66 6.51 15.25
C PHE A 303 -1.75 7.71 15.51
N ASP A 304 -0.83 7.55 16.44
CA ASP A 304 0.17 8.55 16.81
C ASP A 304 1.54 8.13 16.27
N TYR A 305 2.18 8.98 15.48
CA TYR A 305 3.51 8.75 14.94
C TYR A 305 4.52 9.68 15.62
N ALA A 306 5.56 9.08 16.21
CA ALA A 306 6.66 9.84 16.79
C ALA A 306 7.50 10.55 15.72
N GLU A 307 8.24 11.57 16.14
CA GLU A 307 9.28 12.18 15.31
C GLU A 307 10.41 11.18 15.03
N THR A 308 10.87 11.15 13.78
CA THR A 308 12.00 10.33 13.33
C THR A 308 12.88 11.16 12.39
N PRO A 309 14.08 10.69 12.02
CA PRO A 309 14.88 11.34 10.98
C PRO A 309 14.18 11.45 9.61
N GLU A 310 13.17 10.60 9.34
CA GLU A 310 12.46 10.55 8.06
C GLU A 310 11.27 11.51 7.99
N HIS A 311 10.63 11.80 9.13
CA HIS A 311 9.44 12.63 9.19
C HIS A 311 9.23 13.24 10.59
N PRO A 312 8.59 14.43 10.70
CA PRO A 312 8.17 14.99 11.99
C PRO A 312 7.12 14.11 12.67
N ALA A 313 6.80 14.39 13.94
CA ALA A 313 5.66 13.78 14.59
C ALA A 313 4.33 14.20 13.91
N PHE A 314 3.40 13.26 13.76
CA PHE A 314 2.08 13.53 13.18
C PHE A 314 1.03 12.55 13.68
N ASN A 315 -0.24 12.91 13.53
CA ASN A 315 -1.36 12.00 13.81
C ASN A 315 -2.02 11.53 12.52
N LEU A 316 -2.53 10.30 12.54
CA LEU A 316 -3.31 9.71 11.46
C LEU A 316 -4.71 9.35 11.97
N SER A 317 -5.74 9.71 11.20
CA SER A 317 -7.08 9.16 11.39
C SER A 317 -7.51 8.36 10.17
N LEU A 318 -8.03 7.15 10.39
CA LEU A 318 -8.56 6.29 9.34
C LEU A 318 -10.01 5.94 9.65
N ARG A 319 -10.86 5.88 8.63
CA ARG A 319 -12.23 5.36 8.77
C ARG A 319 -12.62 4.40 7.65
N VAL A 320 -13.47 3.45 7.97
CA VAL A 320 -14.23 2.67 6.99
C VAL A 320 -15.71 2.75 7.32
N ASN A 321 -16.52 2.85 6.27
CA ASN A 321 -17.97 2.75 6.35
C ASN A 321 -18.49 1.89 5.18
N PHE A 322 -19.15 0.78 5.48
CA PHE A 322 -19.76 -0.12 4.50
C PHE A 322 -21.15 0.29 4.01
N VAL A 323 -21.63 1.45 4.45
CA VAL A 323 -22.96 2.00 4.12
C VAL A 323 -22.85 3.49 3.82
N ASP A 324 -21.76 3.90 3.18
CA ASP A 324 -21.47 5.30 2.94
C ASP A 324 -22.17 5.81 1.68
N GLY A 325 -22.92 6.92 1.81
CA GLY A 325 -23.58 7.57 0.68
C GLY A 325 -22.60 8.14 -0.36
N THR A 326 -21.32 8.32 -0.02
CA THR A 326 -20.25 8.75 -0.95
C THR A 326 -19.51 7.55 -1.57
N ALA A 327 -20.27 6.47 -1.87
CA ALA A 327 -19.82 5.11 -2.21
C ALA A 327 -18.55 4.99 -3.08
N ASP A 328 -17.78 3.91 -2.82
CA ASP A 328 -16.63 3.43 -3.60
C ASP A 328 -15.46 4.42 -3.78
N SER A 329 -15.38 5.42 -2.90
CA SER A 329 -14.24 6.32 -2.82
C SER A 329 -13.18 5.81 -1.85
N THR A 330 -11.92 6.06 -2.23
CA THR A 330 -10.76 5.99 -1.34
C THR A 330 -10.16 7.38 -1.24
N TYR A 331 -9.57 7.68 -0.10
CA TYR A 331 -8.96 8.98 0.14
C TYR A 331 -7.75 8.79 1.04
N LEU A 332 -6.66 9.45 0.68
CA LEU A 332 -5.53 9.68 1.55
C LEU A 332 -5.13 11.15 1.41
N ARG A 333 -5.03 11.85 2.53
CA ARG A 333 -4.58 13.24 2.58
C ARG A 333 -3.45 13.40 3.56
N LEU A 334 -2.42 14.11 3.12
CA LEU A 334 -1.33 14.56 3.98
C LEU A 334 -1.44 16.08 4.16
N VAL A 335 -1.34 16.54 5.40
CA VAL A 335 -1.50 17.94 5.78
C VAL A 335 -0.24 18.40 6.51
N GLY A 336 0.37 19.46 5.97
CA GLY A 336 1.50 20.14 6.58
C GLY A 336 1.20 21.61 6.89
N ASN A 337 2.15 22.31 7.48
CA ASN A 337 1.97 23.71 7.88
C ASN A 337 1.90 24.69 6.70
N GLU A 338 2.35 24.29 5.51
CA GLU A 338 2.37 25.15 4.30
C GLU A 338 1.38 24.70 3.23
N GLY A 339 0.69 23.57 3.42
CA GLY A 339 -0.28 23.07 2.48
C GLY A 339 -0.80 21.67 2.80
N SER A 340 -1.52 21.09 1.85
CA SER A 340 -1.96 19.69 1.92
C SER A 340 -1.91 19.06 0.54
N MET A 341 -1.80 17.74 0.49
CA MET A 341 -1.97 16.99 -0.75
C MET A 341 -2.99 15.87 -0.57
N ASN A 342 -3.92 15.75 -1.52
CA ASN A 342 -4.78 14.59 -1.68
C ASN A 342 -4.07 13.61 -2.61
N VAL A 343 -3.95 12.35 -2.19
CA VAL A 343 -3.25 11.29 -2.90
C VAL A 343 -4.26 10.25 -3.34
N GLU A 344 -4.42 10.13 -4.65
CA GLU A 344 -5.15 9.06 -5.34
C GLU A 344 -4.12 8.23 -6.13
N TRP A 345 -4.51 7.06 -6.63
CA TRP A 345 -3.56 6.18 -7.32
C TRP A 345 -3.07 6.75 -8.66
N ASP A 346 -3.90 7.54 -9.32
CA ASP A 346 -3.66 8.12 -10.64
C ASP A 346 -3.55 9.65 -10.63
N ARG A 347 -3.71 10.27 -9.45
CA ARG A 347 -3.75 11.71 -9.29
C ARG A 347 -3.23 12.18 -7.94
N VAL A 348 -2.50 13.30 -7.93
CA VAL A 348 -2.18 14.03 -6.71
C VAL A 348 -2.67 15.47 -6.86
N THR A 349 -3.47 15.93 -5.90
CA THR A 349 -3.91 17.33 -5.84
C THR A 349 -3.18 18.03 -4.70
N LEU A 350 -2.24 18.91 -5.03
CA LEU A 350 -1.49 19.72 -4.09
C LEU A 350 -2.16 21.07 -3.91
N THR A 351 -2.41 21.46 -2.67
CA THR A 351 -2.99 22.73 -2.28
C THR A 351 -2.02 23.45 -1.35
N ARG A 352 -1.46 24.58 -1.78
CA ARG A 352 -0.50 25.38 -0.99
C ARG A 352 -1.17 26.61 -0.41
N ASN A 353 -0.91 26.86 0.86
CA ASN A 353 -1.33 28.09 1.52
C ASN A 353 -0.50 29.24 0.94
N LYS A 354 -1.15 30.27 0.39
CA LYS A 354 -0.45 31.52 0.10
C LYS A 354 -0.03 32.12 1.42
N ALA A 355 1.27 32.38 1.59
CA ALA A 355 1.80 32.95 2.81
C ALA A 355 1.08 34.28 3.13
N TYR A 356 0.39 34.33 4.27
CA TYR A 356 0.23 35.60 4.96
C TYR A 356 1.57 35.92 5.58
N ALA A 357 2.19 37.03 5.18
CA ALA A 357 3.26 37.60 5.98
C ALA A 357 2.70 37.82 7.40
N ALA A 358 3.14 36.98 8.34
CA ALA A 358 2.78 37.07 9.75
C ALA A 358 3.41 38.28 10.45
N THR A 359 4.00 39.22 9.70
CA THR A 359 4.59 40.45 10.22
C THR A 359 3.54 41.50 10.58
N ASP A 360 2.30 41.35 10.10
CA ASP A 360 1.30 42.42 10.14
C ASP A 360 -0.05 41.91 10.67
N ASP A 361 -0.07 41.06 11.71
CA ASP A 361 -1.32 40.68 12.38
C ASP A 361 -1.91 41.92 13.08
N PRO A 362 -3.02 42.50 12.55
CA PRO A 362 -3.60 43.70 13.13
C PRO A 362 -4.14 43.42 14.53
N LEU A 363 -4.55 42.19 14.85
CA LEU A 363 -5.08 41.82 16.17
C LEU A 363 -3.98 41.81 17.24
N LEU A 364 -2.77 41.38 16.88
CA LEU A 364 -1.58 41.41 17.72
C LEU A 364 -1.08 42.85 17.93
N ALA A 365 -1.14 43.68 16.88
CA ALA A 365 -0.84 45.11 16.96
C ALA A 365 -1.90 45.91 17.76
N THR A 366 -3.18 45.53 17.67
CA THR A 366 -4.30 46.19 18.40
C THR A 366 -4.30 45.86 19.89
N LYS A 367 -3.82 44.67 20.29
CA LYS A 367 -3.58 44.38 21.72
C LYS A 367 -2.44 45.22 22.31
N LEU A 368 -1.52 45.72 21.49
CA LEU A 368 -0.37 46.53 21.90
C LEU A 368 -0.64 48.05 21.84
N ASN A 369 -1.61 48.51 21.06
CA ASN A 369 -1.96 49.94 20.92
C ASN A 369 -3.39 50.20 21.40
N LYS A 370 -3.54 50.73 22.62
CA LYS A 370 -4.84 50.99 23.26
C LYS A 370 -5.56 52.28 22.82
N ASP A 371 -4.95 53.13 21.96
CA ASP A 371 -5.42 54.52 21.82
C ASP A 371 -5.73 55.00 20.39
N ASN A 372 -6.16 54.14 19.45
CA ASN A 372 -6.61 54.64 18.14
C ASN A 372 -7.76 53.81 17.52
N PRO A 373 -8.91 54.40 17.15
CA PRO A 373 -10.00 53.67 16.51
C PRO A 373 -9.66 53.43 15.03
N LEU A 374 -9.36 52.18 14.67
CA LEU A 374 -8.90 51.83 13.32
C LEU A 374 -10.06 51.60 12.34
N ASN A 375 -9.89 52.18 11.15
CA ASN A 375 -10.63 51.91 9.93
C ASN A 375 -10.39 50.44 9.51
N TYR A 376 -11.46 49.62 9.48
CA TYR A 376 -11.35 48.18 9.19
C TYR A 376 -11.42 47.90 7.68
N GLU A 377 -10.28 47.84 6.99
CA GLU A 377 -10.18 46.99 5.80
C GLU A 377 -9.87 45.55 6.24
N ARG A 378 -10.89 44.69 6.21
CA ARG A 378 -10.72 43.25 6.52
C ARG A 378 -9.81 42.62 5.47
N LYS A 379 -8.62 42.15 5.87
CA LYS A 379 -7.73 41.34 5.02
C LYS A 379 -8.51 40.14 4.45
N LYS A 380 -8.56 40.00 3.12
CA LYS A 380 -9.21 38.87 2.44
C LYS A 380 -8.27 37.66 2.45
N MET A 381 -8.77 36.48 2.83
CA MET A 381 -8.10 35.19 2.59
C MET A 381 -7.98 34.94 1.09
N LEU A 382 -6.77 34.93 0.53
CA LEU A 382 -6.55 34.52 -0.85
C LEU A 382 -6.79 33.01 -0.93
N PRO A 383 -7.51 32.51 -1.96
CA PRO A 383 -7.68 31.09 -2.14
C PRO A 383 -6.30 30.42 -2.28
N PRO A 384 -6.12 29.21 -1.72
CA PRO A 384 -4.88 28.48 -1.84
C PRO A 384 -4.55 28.22 -3.31
N ASP A 385 -3.26 28.09 -3.61
CA ASP A 385 -2.79 27.73 -4.94
C ASP A 385 -2.90 26.21 -5.11
N THR A 386 -3.53 25.75 -6.19
CA THR A 386 -3.82 24.32 -6.41
C THR A 386 -3.10 23.85 -7.67
N THR A 387 -2.31 22.78 -7.53
CA THR A 387 -1.64 22.08 -8.63
C THR A 387 -2.11 20.63 -8.67
N VAL A 388 -2.45 20.13 -9.86
CA VAL A 388 -2.93 18.75 -10.06
C VAL A 388 -1.94 18.00 -10.94
N PHE A 389 -1.46 16.86 -10.44
CA PHE A 389 -0.60 15.92 -11.15
C PHE A 389 -1.43 14.71 -11.56
N ASN A 390 -1.48 14.39 -12.85
CA ASN A 390 -2.22 13.24 -13.38
C ASN A 390 -1.25 12.29 -14.09
N VAL A 391 -1.57 11.00 -14.06
CA VAL A 391 -0.85 9.99 -14.84
C VAL A 391 -0.99 10.20 -16.35
N GLU A 392 -0.03 9.69 -17.11
CA GLU A 392 -0.08 9.72 -18.58
C GLU A 392 -1.26 8.93 -19.16
N LYS A 393 -1.66 9.32 -20.38
CA LYS A 393 -2.66 8.55 -21.13
C LYS A 393 -2.09 7.17 -21.47
N GLY A 394 -2.83 6.13 -21.09
CA GLY A 394 -2.41 4.73 -21.31
C GLY A 394 -1.74 4.07 -20.10
N TYR A 395 -1.66 4.77 -18.97
CA TYR A 395 -1.30 4.18 -17.69
C TYR A 395 -2.15 2.93 -17.39
N LYS A 396 -1.49 1.80 -17.17
CA LYS A 396 -2.14 0.50 -16.96
C LYS A 396 -2.67 0.30 -15.54
N GLY A 397 -2.41 1.24 -14.64
CA GLY A 397 -2.89 1.20 -13.26
C GLY A 397 -1.91 0.54 -12.29
N ALA A 398 -2.15 0.82 -11.00
CA ALA A 398 -1.29 0.38 -9.90
C ALA A 398 -1.16 -1.15 -9.81
N HIS A 399 -2.24 -1.89 -10.12
CA HIS A 399 -2.22 -3.35 -10.14
C HIS A 399 -1.19 -3.91 -11.16
N PHE A 400 -1.16 -3.35 -12.37
CA PHE A 400 -0.20 -3.77 -13.39
C PHE A 400 1.23 -3.49 -12.94
N ASP A 401 1.47 -2.28 -12.44
CA ASP A 401 2.79 -1.85 -11.97
C ASP A 401 3.29 -2.68 -10.79
N HIS A 402 2.39 -3.05 -9.88
CA HIS A 402 2.74 -3.84 -8.72
C HIS A 402 3.21 -5.25 -9.12
N PHE A 403 2.52 -5.91 -10.05
CA PHE A 403 2.99 -7.18 -10.63
C PHE A 403 4.24 -7.01 -11.48
N PHE A 404 4.32 -5.94 -12.26
CA PHE A 404 5.49 -5.62 -13.06
C PHE A 404 6.75 -5.48 -12.18
N ASN A 405 6.63 -4.80 -11.04
CA ASN A 405 7.70 -4.65 -10.06
C ASN A 405 8.09 -6.00 -9.44
N PHE A 406 7.11 -6.84 -9.07
CA PHE A 406 7.35 -8.19 -8.55
C PHE A 406 8.15 -9.06 -9.54
N PHE A 407 7.72 -9.13 -10.79
CA PHE A 407 8.38 -9.92 -11.82
C PHE A 407 9.75 -9.35 -12.21
N THR A 408 9.91 -8.03 -12.20
CA THR A 408 11.21 -7.38 -12.39
C THR A 408 12.17 -7.74 -11.24
N ALA A 409 11.69 -7.70 -9.99
CA ALA A 409 12.49 -8.10 -8.83
C ALA A 409 12.94 -9.56 -8.91
N ILE A 410 12.09 -10.47 -9.42
CA ILE A 410 12.44 -11.87 -9.66
C ILE A 410 13.56 -11.98 -10.70
N ARG A 411 13.40 -11.32 -11.86
CA ARG A 411 14.38 -11.34 -12.96
C ARG A 411 15.73 -10.77 -12.53
N GLU A 412 15.71 -9.69 -11.74
CA GLU A 412 16.91 -9.00 -11.27
C GLU A 412 17.48 -9.57 -9.97
N LYS A 413 16.79 -10.51 -9.32
CA LYS A 413 17.13 -11.06 -7.99
C LYS A 413 17.32 -9.96 -6.93
N LYS A 414 16.39 -9.01 -6.90
CA LYS A 414 16.36 -7.89 -5.93
C LYS A 414 15.18 -8.01 -4.99
N LEU A 415 15.23 -7.30 -3.86
CA LEU A 415 14.08 -7.17 -2.97
C LEU A 415 13.01 -6.29 -3.63
N SER A 416 11.74 -6.62 -3.38
CA SER A 416 10.64 -5.70 -3.67
C SER A 416 10.65 -4.54 -2.68
N VAL A 417 10.07 -3.40 -3.07
CA VAL A 417 9.84 -2.28 -2.15
C VAL A 417 8.92 -2.70 -1.00
N GLU A 418 7.87 -3.47 -1.31
CA GLU A 418 6.92 -4.00 -0.32
C GLU A 418 7.29 -5.43 0.09
N ASP A 419 8.54 -5.61 0.54
CA ASP A 419 9.03 -6.90 1.05
C ASP A 419 8.34 -7.33 2.37
N ALA A 420 8.73 -8.48 2.95
CA ALA A 420 8.07 -8.99 4.15
C ALA A 420 8.22 -8.03 5.35
N LEU A 421 9.33 -7.30 5.45
CA LEU A 421 9.56 -6.39 6.56
C LEU A 421 8.71 -5.12 6.41
N PHE A 422 8.67 -4.55 5.21
CA PHE A 422 7.78 -3.43 4.92
C PHE A 422 6.32 -3.85 5.12
N GLY A 423 5.93 -4.97 4.53
CA GLY A 423 4.58 -5.53 4.64
C GLY A 423 4.16 -5.74 6.09
N TYR A 424 5.08 -6.21 6.94
CA TYR A 424 4.79 -6.39 8.36
C TYR A 424 4.61 -5.04 9.08
N ARG A 425 5.39 -4.01 8.72
CA ARG A 425 5.21 -2.64 9.26
C ARG A 425 3.88 -2.01 8.85
N ALA A 426 3.34 -2.36 7.70
CA ALA A 426 2.00 -1.93 7.27
C ALA A 426 0.88 -2.77 7.91
N ALA A 427 1.05 -4.09 7.98
CA ALA A 427 0.06 -5.01 8.54
C ALA A 427 -0.08 -4.89 10.06
N ALA A 428 1.03 -4.78 10.80
CA ALA A 428 1.01 -4.70 12.27
C ALA A 428 0.08 -3.61 12.81
N PRO A 429 0.17 -2.32 12.43
CA PRO A 429 -0.74 -1.30 12.95
C PRO A 429 -2.19 -1.53 12.51
N ALA A 430 -2.44 -2.16 11.36
CA ALA A 430 -3.78 -2.54 10.96
C ALA A 430 -4.35 -3.64 11.87
N LEU A 431 -3.57 -4.67 12.19
CA LEU A 431 -4.00 -5.76 13.09
C LEU A 431 -4.18 -5.25 14.53
N LEU A 432 -3.24 -4.45 15.04
CA LEU A 432 -3.33 -3.85 16.37
C LEU A 432 -4.49 -2.86 16.52
N CYS A 433 -4.96 -2.27 15.42
CA CYS A 433 -6.20 -1.49 15.41
C CYS A 433 -7.42 -2.37 15.72
N ASN A 434 -7.44 -3.62 15.23
CA ASN A 434 -8.49 -4.57 15.62
C ASN A 434 -8.35 -4.97 17.09
N ASP A 435 -7.13 -5.24 17.56
CA ASP A 435 -6.88 -5.59 18.96
C ASP A 435 -7.35 -4.48 19.89
N SER A 436 -7.05 -3.22 19.55
CA SER A 436 -7.56 -2.06 20.27
C SER A 436 -9.08 -2.02 20.33
N TYR A 437 -9.76 -2.27 19.20
CA TYR A 437 -11.21 -2.30 19.11
C TYR A 437 -11.81 -3.43 19.98
N PHE A 438 -11.30 -4.65 19.86
CA PHE A 438 -11.84 -5.81 20.58
C PHE A 438 -11.55 -5.81 22.08
N THR A 439 -10.42 -5.22 22.50
CA THR A 439 -10.06 -5.10 23.91
C THR A 439 -10.57 -3.82 24.57
N ASN A 440 -11.09 -2.87 23.78
CA ASN A 440 -11.51 -1.54 24.21
C ASN A 440 -10.39 -0.76 24.95
N LYS A 441 -9.15 -0.88 24.45
CA LYS A 441 -7.95 -0.27 25.06
C LYS A 441 -7.03 0.31 23.99
N PRO A 442 -6.25 1.37 24.30
CA PRO A 442 -5.14 1.76 23.45
C PRO A 442 -4.07 0.67 23.43
N VAL A 443 -3.39 0.50 22.30
CA VAL A 443 -2.24 -0.39 22.13
C VAL A 443 -1.00 0.45 21.91
N LEU A 444 0.07 0.15 22.66
CA LEU A 444 1.40 0.73 22.41
C LEU A 444 2.25 -0.22 21.57
N TRP A 445 2.86 0.31 20.50
CA TRP A 445 3.64 -0.44 19.51
C TRP A 445 5.04 0.15 19.37
N ASP A 446 6.07 -0.70 19.33
CA ASP A 446 7.42 -0.29 18.94
C ASP A 446 7.64 -0.68 17.46
N PRO A 447 7.56 0.28 16.51
CA PRO A 447 7.69 0.00 15.08
C PRO A 447 9.12 -0.35 14.63
N VAL A 448 10.11 -0.14 15.50
CA VAL A 448 11.50 -0.48 15.22
C VAL A 448 11.80 -1.90 15.68
N LYS A 449 11.39 -2.25 16.91
CA LYS A 449 11.58 -3.60 17.47
C LYS A 449 10.47 -4.57 17.08
N LEU A 450 9.42 -4.08 16.42
CA LEU A 450 8.27 -4.84 15.94
C LEU A 450 7.59 -5.63 17.07
N LYS A 451 7.25 -4.94 18.16
CA LYS A 451 6.59 -5.57 19.32
C LYS A 451 5.58 -4.67 20.01
N VAL A 452 4.55 -5.30 20.59
CA VAL A 452 3.61 -4.65 21.50
C VAL A 452 4.34 -4.33 22.81
N VAL A 453 4.12 -3.13 23.34
CA VAL A 453 4.75 -2.64 24.57
C VAL A 453 3.81 -2.78 25.78
N SER A 454 2.51 -2.50 25.59
CA SER A 454 1.46 -2.64 26.62
C SER A 454 0.06 -2.60 26.04
#